data_AF-A0A5E7FI01-F1
#
_entry.id   AF-A0A5E7FI01-F1
#
_cell.length_a   1.000
_cell.length_b   1.000
_cell.length_c   1.000
_cell.angle_alpha   90.00
_cell.angle_beta   90.00
_cell.angle_gamma   90.00
#
_symmetry.space_group_name_H-M   'P 1'
#
loop_
_entity.id
_entity.type
_entity.pdbx_description
1 polymer ?
#
loop_
_entity_poly.entity_id
_entity_poly.type
_entity_poly.pdbx_seq_one_letter_code
_entity_poly.pdbx_strand_id
1 'polypeptide(L)'
;MTGIPANLPHRHVDHETGHILQVDPITGEIIARKDMIQRKGPEAQYRAWADQRRADARLTNDHATAQSSLSKVVPVVEAVDPITKKSRGRPKTIFKNPSAAFMPFLVGPSVEQPSCTSDKKDEGDDDHIAARAWVDDIIHGSILTSAKTSNGKINVKVRAVIHALFLSEISADACHTCEYTLRTAQRIAKAARHAAHGIASYVERHPKLKAELEANIEAEALF
;
A
#
# COMPACT_ATOMS: atom_id res chain seq x y z
N MET A 1 -17.97 -42.71 22.92
CA MET A 1 -16.93 -42.09 22.08
C MET A 1 -17.27 -42.38 20.63
N THR A 2 -17.98 -41.49 19.95
CA THR A 2 -18.24 -41.61 18.51
C THR A 2 -17.03 -41.04 17.76
N GLY A 3 -16.22 -41.92 17.18
CA GLY A 3 -15.07 -41.52 16.37
C GLY A 3 -15.53 -40.65 15.19
N ILE A 4 -14.81 -39.56 14.95
CA ILE A 4 -15.01 -38.71 13.77
C ILE A 4 -14.67 -39.58 12.55
N PRO A 5 -15.59 -39.80 11.60
CA PRO A 5 -15.28 -40.57 10.41
C PRO A 5 -14.17 -39.89 9.61
N ALA A 6 -13.17 -40.65 9.18
CA ALA A 6 -11.99 -40.15 8.46
C ALA A 6 -12.31 -39.56 7.07
N ASN A 7 -13.53 -39.74 6.57
CA ASN A 7 -13.98 -39.26 5.27
C ASN A 7 -14.99 -38.13 5.45
N LEU A 8 -14.49 -36.92 5.62
CA LEU A 8 -15.34 -35.73 5.57
C LEU A 8 -15.78 -35.51 4.12
N PRO A 9 -17.08 -35.27 3.86
CA PRO A 9 -17.57 -35.05 2.50
C PRO A 9 -16.89 -33.83 1.89
N HIS A 10 -16.45 -33.97 0.63
CA HIS A 10 -15.84 -32.89 -0.11
C HIS A 10 -16.90 -31.84 -0.45
N ARG A 11 -16.58 -30.57 -0.23
CA ARG A 11 -17.49 -29.46 -0.53
C ARG A 11 -17.14 -28.87 -1.89
N HIS A 12 -18.02 -29.07 -2.87
CA HIS A 12 -17.94 -28.46 -4.18
C HIS A 12 -18.89 -27.26 -4.25
N VAL A 13 -18.47 -26.20 -4.94
CA VAL A 13 -19.29 -25.00 -5.17
C VAL A 13 -19.59 -24.95 -6.65
N ASP A 14 -20.87 -25.13 -6.99
CA ASP A 14 -21.37 -24.99 -8.35
C ASP A 14 -21.87 -23.56 -8.56
N HIS A 15 -21.13 -22.81 -9.38
CA HIS A 15 -21.43 -21.42 -9.69
C HIS A 15 -22.50 -21.25 -10.78
N GLU A 16 -22.78 -22.28 -11.56
CA GLU A 16 -23.78 -22.25 -12.63
C GLU A 16 -25.18 -22.46 -12.06
N THR A 17 -25.34 -23.48 -11.20
CA THR A 17 -26.63 -23.77 -10.58
C THR A 17 -26.84 -23.02 -9.27
N GLY A 18 -25.77 -22.46 -8.68
CA GLY A 18 -25.87 -21.69 -7.44
C GLY A 18 -25.95 -22.55 -6.18
N HIS A 19 -25.44 -23.78 -6.21
CA HIS A 19 -25.49 -24.71 -5.07
C HIS A 19 -24.11 -25.03 -4.53
N ILE A 20 -24.06 -25.29 -3.23
CA ILE A 20 -22.94 -25.94 -2.57
C ILE A 20 -23.30 -27.41 -2.44
N LEU A 21 -22.54 -28.27 -3.12
CA LEU A 21 -22.70 -29.71 -3.10
C LEU A 21 -21.72 -30.31 -2.08
N GLN A 22 -22.21 -31.15 -1.19
CA GLN A 22 -21.37 -32.05 -0.41
C GLN A 22 -21.35 -33.39 -1.13
N VAL A 23 -20.16 -33.82 -1.54
CA VAL A 23 -19.94 -35.00 -2.36
C VAL A 23 -19.14 -36.02 -1.56
N ASP A 24 -19.53 -37.28 -1.63
CA ASP A 24 -18.76 -38.38 -1.07
C ASP A 24 -17.45 -38.53 -1.87
N PRO A 25 -16.27 -38.43 -1.24
CA PRO A 25 -15.00 -38.53 -1.94
C PRO A 25 -14.73 -39.93 -2.54
N ILE A 26 -15.43 -40.97 -2.09
CA ILE A 26 -15.22 -42.35 -2.53
C ILE A 26 -16.19 -42.73 -3.64
N THR A 27 -17.47 -42.40 -3.49
CA THR A 27 -18.51 -42.80 -4.46
C THR A 27 -18.81 -41.71 -5.48
N GLY A 28 -18.45 -40.46 -5.20
CA GLY A 28 -18.80 -39.31 -6.05
C GLY A 28 -20.27 -38.90 -5.95
N GLU A 29 -21.05 -39.52 -5.07
CA GLU A 29 -22.47 -39.20 -4.91
C GLU A 29 -22.68 -37.90 -4.13
N ILE A 30 -23.73 -37.16 -4.48
CA ILE A 30 -24.10 -35.92 -3.80
C ILE A 30 -24.87 -36.26 -2.52
N ILE A 31 -24.22 -36.12 -1.37
CA ILE A 31 -24.77 -36.37 -0.05
C ILE A 31 -25.72 -35.25 0.39
N ALA A 32 -25.39 -34.00 0.09
CA ALA A 32 -26.22 -32.86 0.44
C ALA A 32 -26.11 -31.74 -0.59
N ARG A 33 -27.23 -31.05 -0.82
CA ARG A 33 -27.30 -29.83 -1.64
C ARG A 33 -27.73 -28.69 -0.74
N LYS A 34 -26.98 -27.59 -0.77
CA LYS A 34 -27.32 -26.38 -0.03
C LYS A 34 -27.27 -25.18 -0.96
N ASP A 35 -28.34 -24.39 -0.96
CA ASP A 35 -28.39 -23.17 -1.77
C ASP A 35 -27.27 -22.22 -1.35
N MET A 36 -26.59 -21.66 -2.34
CA MET A 36 -25.62 -20.61 -2.10
C MET A 36 -26.38 -19.35 -1.71
N ILE A 37 -26.32 -18.99 -0.42
CA ILE A 37 -26.84 -17.71 0.05
C ILE A 37 -25.93 -16.59 -0.48
N GLN A 38 -26.24 -16.10 -1.67
CA GLN A 38 -25.63 -14.90 -2.20
C GLN A 38 -26.19 -13.70 -1.43
N ARG A 39 -25.31 -12.94 -0.78
CA ARG A 39 -25.71 -11.64 -0.21
C ARG A 39 -26.17 -10.77 -1.37
N LYS A 40 -27.37 -10.16 -1.29
CA LYS A 40 -27.86 -9.16 -2.27
C LYS A 40 -26.85 -8.01 -2.33
N GLY A 41 -25.92 -8.09 -3.26
CA GLY A 41 -24.87 -7.12 -3.50
C GLY A 41 -24.98 -6.55 -4.93
N PRO A 42 -24.11 -5.60 -5.28
CA PRO A 42 -24.11 -4.92 -6.59
C PRO A 42 -23.75 -5.83 -7.78
N GLU A 43 -23.65 -7.15 -7.60
CA GLU A 43 -23.29 -8.11 -8.65
C GLU A 43 -24.22 -8.06 -9.86
N ALA A 44 -25.52 -7.83 -9.63
CA ALA A 44 -26.48 -7.63 -10.72
C ALA A 44 -26.14 -6.38 -11.56
N GLN A 45 -25.66 -5.30 -10.94
CA GLN A 45 -25.22 -4.09 -11.64
C GLN A 45 -23.94 -4.36 -12.43
N TYR A 46 -23.01 -5.14 -11.88
CA TYR A 46 -21.79 -5.53 -12.60
C TYR A 46 -22.07 -6.46 -13.77
N ARG A 47 -23.00 -7.42 -13.64
CA ARG A 47 -23.43 -8.27 -14.75
C ARG A 47 -24.09 -7.45 -15.85
N ALA A 48 -25.03 -6.57 -15.50
CA ALA A 48 -25.67 -5.68 -16.46
C ALA A 48 -24.66 -4.76 -17.18
N TRP A 49 -23.69 -4.22 -16.44
CA TRP A 49 -22.60 -3.43 -17.02
C TRP A 49 -21.69 -4.25 -17.95
N ALA A 50 -21.37 -5.49 -17.56
CA ALA A 50 -20.57 -6.38 -18.39
C ALA A 50 -21.30 -6.79 -19.67
N ASP A 51 -22.61 -7.06 -19.59
CA ASP A 51 -23.45 -7.36 -20.75
C ASP A 51 -23.55 -6.14 -21.68
N GLN A 52 -23.71 -4.94 -21.12
CA GLN A 52 -23.69 -3.69 -21.88
C GLN A 52 -22.34 -3.47 -22.59
N ARG A 53 -21.23 -3.77 -21.91
CA ARG A 53 -19.86 -3.70 -22.48
C ARG A 53 -19.66 -4.73 -23.60
N ARG A 54 -20.15 -5.96 -23.44
CA ARG A 54 -20.06 -7.00 -24.50
C ARG A 54 -20.93 -6.69 -25.70
N ALA A 55 -22.04 -5.99 -25.51
CA ALA A 55 -22.93 -5.55 -26.59
C ALA A 55 -22.43 -4.27 -27.30
N ASP A 56 -21.41 -3.60 -26.79
CA ASP A 56 -20.87 -2.38 -27.40
C ASP A 56 -20.07 -2.72 -28.66
N ALA A 57 -20.60 -2.32 -29.83
CA ALA A 57 -19.98 -2.52 -31.13
C ALA A 57 -18.61 -1.80 -31.27
N ARG A 58 -18.31 -0.83 -30.40
CA ARG A 58 -17.03 -0.11 -30.40
C ARG A 58 -15.90 -0.88 -29.71
N LEU A 59 -16.22 -1.90 -28.90
CA LEU A 59 -15.22 -2.65 -28.14
C LEU A 59 -14.17 -3.32 -29.03
N THR A 60 -14.58 -3.82 -30.20
CA THR A 60 -13.67 -4.44 -31.18
C THR A 60 -12.71 -3.41 -31.78
N ASN A 61 -13.17 -2.19 -32.04
CA ASN A 61 -12.36 -1.09 -32.56
C ASN A 61 -11.37 -0.56 -31.51
N ASP A 62 -11.81 -0.46 -30.25
CA ASP A 62 -10.96 -0.08 -29.13
C ASP A 62 -9.85 -1.11 -28.92
N HIS A 63 -10.17 -2.41 -29.00
CA HIS A 63 -9.19 -3.49 -28.92
C HIS A 63 -8.15 -3.41 -30.05
N ALA A 64 -8.58 -3.20 -31.30
CA ALA A 64 -7.68 -3.05 -32.44
C ALA A 64 -6.75 -1.82 -32.29
N THR A 65 -7.29 -0.72 -31.77
CA THR A 65 -6.55 0.52 -31.54
C THR A 65 -5.50 0.36 -30.42
N ALA A 66 -5.86 -0.32 -29.33
CA ALA A 66 -4.95 -0.63 -28.24
C ALA A 66 -3.79 -1.53 -28.70
N GLN A 67 -4.09 -2.57 -29.49
CA GLN A 67 -3.06 -3.45 -30.08
C GLN A 67 -2.12 -2.68 -31.02
N SER A 68 -2.66 -1.78 -31.85
CA SER A 68 -1.83 -0.95 -32.74
C SER A 68 -0.91 0.00 -31.96
N SER A 69 -1.38 0.54 -30.83
CA SER A 69 -0.59 1.43 -29.98
C SER A 69 0.55 0.68 -29.30
N LEU A 70 0.30 -0.55 -28.83
CA LEU A 70 1.31 -1.44 -28.26
C LEU A 70 2.43 -1.76 -29.24
N SER A 71 2.11 -1.99 -30.51
CA SER A 71 3.12 -2.27 -31.55
C SER A 71 4.00 -1.07 -31.94
N LYS A 72 3.57 0.16 -31.62
CA LYS A 72 4.32 1.41 -31.91
C LYS A 72 5.29 1.83 -30.82
N VAL A 73 5.24 1.18 -29.65
CA VAL A 73 6.18 1.47 -28.57
C VAL A 73 7.52 0.80 -28.90
N VAL A 74 8.42 1.57 -29.51
CA VAL A 74 9.83 1.18 -29.69
C VAL A 74 10.47 1.12 -28.29
N PRO A 75 11.11 0.01 -27.89
CA PRO A 75 11.83 -0.04 -26.63
C PRO A 75 13.06 0.86 -26.76
N VAL A 76 13.04 2.01 -26.08
CA VAL A 76 14.24 2.82 -25.87
C VAL A 76 15.09 2.06 -24.85
N VAL A 77 16.04 1.27 -25.33
CA VAL A 77 17.05 0.62 -24.50
C VAL A 77 18.22 1.60 -24.35
N GLU A 78 18.21 2.42 -23.31
CA GLU A 78 19.42 3.11 -22.86
C GLU A 78 20.40 2.06 -22.30
N ALA A 79 21.66 2.16 -22.74
CA ALA A 79 22.73 1.25 -22.35
C ALA A 79 22.99 1.35 -20.84
N VAL A 80 22.91 0.22 -20.14
CA VAL A 80 23.16 0.11 -18.70
C VAL A 80 24.52 -0.55 -18.48
N ASP A 81 25.39 0.14 -17.75
CA ASP A 81 26.71 -0.31 -17.28
C ASP A 81 26.67 -1.67 -16.53
N PRO A 82 27.80 -2.42 -16.45
CA PRO A 82 27.79 -3.82 -16.03
C PRO A 82 27.37 -4.00 -14.57
N ILE A 83 26.17 -4.54 -14.42
CA ILE A 83 25.52 -4.89 -13.16
C ILE A 83 26.16 -6.13 -12.55
N THR A 84 26.69 -5.99 -11.33
CA THR A 84 26.97 -7.12 -10.44
C THR A 84 25.68 -7.88 -10.15
N LYS A 85 25.75 -9.22 -10.29
CA LYS A 85 24.66 -10.20 -10.28
C LYS A 85 23.42 -9.79 -9.46
N LYS A 86 22.39 -9.24 -10.12
CA LYS A 86 21.07 -8.98 -9.54
C LYS A 86 20.39 -10.32 -9.21
N SER A 87 20.01 -10.50 -7.95
CA SER A 87 19.12 -11.59 -7.55
C SER A 87 17.78 -11.48 -8.30
N ARG A 88 17.26 -12.61 -8.82
CA ARG A 88 15.94 -12.65 -9.46
C ARG A 88 14.88 -12.26 -8.42
N GLY A 89 14.17 -11.16 -8.66
CA GLY A 89 13.09 -10.65 -7.82
C GLY A 89 12.53 -9.33 -8.35
N ARG A 90 11.37 -8.91 -7.83
CA ARG A 90 10.81 -7.57 -8.08
C ARG A 90 11.88 -6.53 -7.72
N PRO A 91 12.14 -5.52 -8.57
CA PRO A 91 13.09 -4.47 -8.25
C PRO A 91 12.83 -3.91 -6.84
N LYS A 92 13.89 -3.69 -6.05
CA LYS A 92 13.76 -2.98 -4.77
C LYS A 92 13.02 -1.67 -5.07
N THR A 93 11.86 -1.47 -4.47
CA THR A 93 11.09 -0.23 -4.66
C THR A 93 11.77 0.87 -3.88
N ILE A 94 12.81 1.45 -4.46
CA ILE A 94 13.48 2.65 -3.96
C ILE A 94 12.63 3.83 -4.42
N PHE A 95 12.24 4.69 -3.49
CA PHE A 95 11.47 5.89 -3.78
C PHE A 95 12.27 7.11 -3.35
N LYS A 96 12.58 7.99 -4.31
CA LYS A 96 13.20 9.28 -4.03
C LYS A 96 12.19 10.15 -3.29
N ASN A 97 12.57 10.63 -2.12
CA ASN A 97 11.67 11.37 -1.25
C ASN A 97 11.68 12.87 -1.57
N PRO A 98 10.61 13.41 -2.19
CA PRO A 98 10.55 14.84 -2.52
C PRO A 98 10.39 15.72 -1.28
N SER A 99 9.94 15.18 -0.15
CA SER A 99 9.71 15.96 1.07
C SER A 99 10.89 15.96 2.03
N ALA A 100 11.94 15.15 1.79
CA ALA A 100 13.08 15.01 2.71
C ALA A 100 13.72 16.35 3.07
N ALA A 101 13.90 17.24 2.07
CA ALA A 101 14.48 18.56 2.27
C ALA A 101 13.62 19.49 3.13
N PHE A 102 12.30 19.29 3.16
CA PHE A 102 11.39 20.11 3.95
C PHE A 102 11.24 19.61 5.40
N MET A 103 11.48 18.33 5.65
CA MET A 103 11.20 17.71 6.95
C MET A 103 11.85 18.40 8.16
N PRO A 104 13.12 18.86 8.11
CA PRO A 104 13.74 19.59 9.22
C PRO A 104 13.00 20.88 9.62
N PHE A 105 12.30 21.51 8.67
CA PHE A 105 11.55 22.74 8.88
C PHE A 105 10.08 22.51 9.22
N LEU A 106 9.58 21.28 8.99
CA LEU A 106 8.19 20.90 9.16
C LEU A 106 7.92 20.15 10.47
N VAL A 107 8.94 19.55 11.07
CA VAL A 107 8.83 18.76 12.31
C VAL A 107 9.67 19.40 13.41
N GLY A 108 9.11 19.51 14.62
CA GLY A 108 9.80 20.11 15.75
C GLY A 108 11.02 19.28 16.21
N PRO A 109 11.91 19.84 17.05
CA PRO A 109 13.19 19.21 17.44
C PRO A 109 13.08 17.93 18.29
N SER A 110 11.89 17.36 18.53
CA SER A 110 11.68 16.20 19.42
C SER A 110 11.80 14.82 18.76
N VAL A 111 12.25 14.72 17.51
CA VAL A 111 12.44 13.41 16.85
C VAL A 111 13.81 12.83 17.21
N GLU A 112 13.97 12.39 18.46
CA GLU A 112 15.13 11.59 18.85
C GLU A 112 15.11 10.24 18.10
N GLN A 113 16.28 9.73 17.73
CA GLN A 113 16.41 8.44 17.03
C GLN A 113 15.95 7.28 17.94
N PRO A 114 15.31 6.23 17.39
CA PRO A 114 15.00 5.04 18.17
C PRO A 114 16.30 4.29 18.48
N SER A 115 16.78 4.40 19.72
CA SER A 115 17.87 3.58 20.24
C SER A 115 17.32 2.20 20.63
N CYS A 116 18.01 1.12 20.25
CA CYS A 116 17.66 -0.27 20.63
C CYS A 116 17.92 -0.54 22.13
N THR A 117 17.42 0.30 23.04
CA THR A 117 17.40 0.05 24.48
C THR A 117 15.98 -0.29 24.87
N SER A 118 15.73 -1.59 24.99
CA SER A 118 14.45 -2.15 25.40
C SER A 118 14.13 -1.74 26.83
N ASP A 119 13.26 -0.75 27.01
CA ASP A 119 12.46 -0.62 28.23
C ASP A 119 11.04 -0.20 27.89
N LYS A 120 10.10 -1.00 28.38
CA LYS A 120 8.67 -0.88 28.12
C LYS A 120 8.08 0.30 28.89
N LYS A 121 7.95 1.45 28.24
CA LYS A 121 6.89 2.43 28.53
C LYS A 121 6.51 3.06 27.19
N ASP A 122 5.25 2.93 26.79
CA ASP A 122 4.61 3.75 25.75
C ASP A 122 3.12 3.36 25.69
N GLU A 123 2.36 3.75 26.70
CA GLU A 123 0.95 4.08 26.55
C GLU A 123 0.79 5.50 27.09
N GLY A 124 0.79 6.50 26.19
CA GLY A 124 0.61 7.90 26.55
C GLY A 124 1.21 8.84 25.51
N ASP A 125 0.33 9.48 24.73
CA ASP A 125 0.53 10.76 24.06
C ASP A 125 1.45 10.80 22.83
N ASP A 126 1.02 10.13 21.74
CA ASP A 126 1.56 10.28 20.37
C ASP A 126 0.84 11.43 19.60
N ASP A 127 0.28 12.44 20.28
CA ASP A 127 -0.82 13.20 19.69
C ASP A 127 -0.41 14.32 18.72
N HIS A 128 0.74 14.98 18.82
CA HIS A 128 1.19 15.95 17.80
C HIS A 128 2.71 16.10 17.79
N ILE A 129 3.38 15.56 16.77
CA ILE A 129 4.86 15.58 16.65
C ILE A 129 5.32 16.64 15.63
N ALA A 130 4.52 16.96 14.60
CA ALA A 130 4.92 17.96 13.62
C ALA A 130 4.75 19.40 14.15
N ALA A 131 5.65 20.28 13.71
CA ALA A 131 5.58 21.71 14.05
C ALA A 131 4.37 22.41 13.39
N ARG A 132 3.75 21.76 12.39
CA ARG A 132 2.60 22.28 11.65
C ARG A 132 1.48 21.23 11.60
N ALA A 133 0.30 21.58 12.10
CA ALA A 133 -0.85 20.67 12.21
C ALA A 133 -1.22 19.96 10.88
N TRP A 134 -1.12 20.66 9.75
CA TRP A 134 -1.43 20.08 8.44
C TRP A 134 -0.47 18.95 8.03
N VAL A 135 0.76 18.93 8.56
CA VAL A 135 1.73 17.86 8.30
C VAL A 135 1.30 16.60 9.04
N ASP A 136 0.91 16.73 10.31
CA ASP A 136 0.35 15.63 11.11
C ASP A 136 -0.92 15.08 10.44
N ASP A 137 -1.83 15.93 9.97
CA ASP A 137 -3.05 15.50 9.25
C ASP A 137 -2.72 14.63 8.02
N ILE A 138 -1.73 15.06 7.22
CA ILE A 138 -1.29 14.29 6.05
C ILE A 138 -0.66 12.96 6.46
N ILE A 139 0.14 12.93 7.52
CA ILE A 139 0.80 11.72 8.01
C ILE A 139 -0.23 10.73 8.56
N HIS A 140 -1.11 11.18 9.46
CA HIS A 140 -2.19 10.35 10.01
C HIS A 140 -3.13 9.85 8.92
N GLY A 141 -3.56 10.72 8.00
CA GLY A 141 -4.37 10.33 6.85
C GLY A 141 -3.68 9.29 5.97
N SER A 142 -2.36 9.44 5.75
CA SER A 142 -1.57 8.48 4.97
C SER A 142 -1.43 7.14 5.66
N ILE A 143 -1.27 7.13 6.98
CA ILE A 143 -1.21 5.89 7.77
C ILE A 143 -2.54 5.14 7.68
N LEU A 144 -3.66 5.84 7.90
CA LEU A 144 -5.00 5.25 7.88
C LEU A 144 -5.36 4.67 6.51
N THR A 145 -5.03 5.39 5.44
CA THR A 145 -5.36 5.00 4.06
C THR A 145 -4.43 3.91 3.51
N SER A 146 -3.13 4.00 3.75
CA SER A 146 -2.15 3.20 3.00
C SER A 146 -1.58 2.02 3.79
N ALA A 147 -1.37 2.15 5.11
CA ALA A 147 -0.81 1.09 5.96
C ALA A 147 -1.88 0.08 6.44
N LYS A 148 -3.17 0.44 6.28
CA LYS A 148 -4.36 -0.28 6.74
C LYS A 148 -4.43 -0.40 8.27
N THR A 149 -5.64 -0.57 8.80
CA THR A 149 -5.87 -0.89 10.22
C THR A 149 -6.15 -2.38 10.40
N SER A 150 -5.98 -2.90 11.60
CA SER A 150 -6.36 -4.28 11.96
C SER A 150 -6.97 -4.25 13.36
N ASN A 151 -8.17 -4.80 13.52
CA ASN A 151 -8.96 -4.72 14.76
C ASN A 151 -9.09 -3.28 15.32
N GLY A 152 -9.32 -2.30 14.44
CA GLY A 152 -9.45 -0.88 14.82
C GLY A 152 -8.14 -0.21 15.25
N LYS A 153 -7.03 -0.94 15.36
CA LYS A 153 -5.72 -0.39 15.72
C LYS A 153 -4.89 -0.07 14.48
N ILE A 154 -4.15 1.04 14.57
CA ILE A 154 -3.18 1.44 13.56
C ILE A 154 -2.01 0.44 13.58
N ASN A 155 -1.58 0.00 12.40
CA ASN A 155 -0.57 -1.06 12.24
C ASN A 155 0.89 -0.58 12.33
N VAL A 156 1.12 0.73 12.40
CA VAL A 156 2.44 1.39 12.37
C VAL A 156 2.43 2.58 13.33
N LYS A 157 3.55 2.84 14.00
CA LYS A 157 3.70 4.03 14.85
C LYS A 157 3.90 5.28 13.99
N VAL A 158 3.33 6.42 14.40
CA VAL A 158 3.45 7.71 13.69
C VAL A 158 4.91 8.15 13.64
N ARG A 159 5.61 8.09 14.78
CA ARG A 159 7.04 8.40 14.88
C ARG A 159 7.89 7.63 13.87
N ALA A 160 7.59 6.35 13.63
CA ALA A 160 8.32 5.54 12.65
C ALA A 160 8.12 6.03 11.21
N VAL A 161 6.94 6.56 10.89
CA VAL A 161 6.66 7.17 9.58
C VAL A 161 7.37 8.51 9.44
N ILE A 162 7.40 9.32 10.50
CA ILE A 162 8.15 10.58 10.54
C ILE A 162 9.64 10.31 10.29
N HIS A 163 10.26 9.38 11.00
CA HIS A 163 11.65 8.98 10.77
C HIS A 163 11.91 8.59 9.31
N ALA A 164 11.00 7.81 8.70
CA ALA A 164 11.13 7.42 7.30
C ALA A 164 11.01 8.62 6.34
N LEU A 165 10.27 9.67 6.69
CA LEU A 165 10.17 10.89 5.89
C LEU A 165 11.44 11.74 5.90
N PHE A 166 12.33 11.58 6.88
CA PHE A 166 13.66 12.21 6.89
C PHE A 166 14.65 11.53 5.94
N LEU A 167 14.36 10.31 5.46
CA LEU A 167 15.24 9.60 4.54
C LEU A 167 15.15 10.21 3.13
N SER A 168 16.30 10.44 2.49
CA SER A 168 16.36 10.86 1.08
C SER A 168 15.77 9.81 0.13
N GLU A 169 15.90 8.53 0.49
CA GLU A 169 15.31 7.40 -0.22
C GLU A 169 14.49 6.51 0.72
N ILE A 170 13.19 6.39 0.44
CA ILE A 170 12.28 5.56 1.22
C ILE A 170 12.26 4.15 0.63
N SER A 171 12.74 3.17 1.38
CA SER A 171 12.64 1.75 1.06
C SER A 171 12.27 0.94 2.30
N ALA A 172 11.73 -0.27 2.10
CA ALA A 172 11.43 -1.17 3.22
C ALA A 172 12.71 -1.60 3.96
N ASP A 173 13.83 -1.66 3.25
CA ASP A 173 15.16 -1.99 3.80
C ASP A 173 15.65 -0.87 4.72
N ALA A 174 15.51 0.39 4.27
CA ALA A 174 15.87 1.56 5.07
C ALA A 174 14.94 1.78 6.28
N CYS A 175 13.69 1.32 6.20
CA CYS A 175 12.76 1.35 7.33
C CYS A 175 12.89 0.14 8.27
N HIS A 176 13.76 -0.82 7.96
CA HIS A 176 13.92 -2.04 8.74
C HIS A 176 14.89 -1.79 9.89
N THR A 177 14.39 -1.90 11.12
CA THR A 177 15.17 -1.74 12.35
C THR A 177 15.03 -2.98 13.23
N CYS A 178 15.81 -3.05 14.32
CA CYS A 178 15.69 -4.07 15.35
C CYS A 178 14.25 -4.18 15.93
N GLU A 179 13.48 -3.08 15.88
CA GLU A 179 12.14 -2.97 16.46
C GLU A 179 11.02 -3.47 15.55
N TYR A 180 11.23 -3.44 14.23
CA TYR A 180 10.17 -3.65 13.26
C TYR A 180 10.41 -4.89 12.41
N THR A 181 9.40 -5.77 12.36
CA THR A 181 9.40 -6.86 11.38
C THR A 181 9.45 -6.30 9.94
N LEU A 182 9.96 -7.09 8.99
CA LEU A 182 9.97 -6.73 7.56
C LEU A 182 8.59 -6.30 7.05
N ARG A 183 7.52 -6.95 7.52
CA ARG A 183 6.14 -6.60 7.15
C ARG A 183 5.73 -5.23 7.68
N THR A 184 6.15 -4.88 8.90
CA THR A 184 5.92 -3.56 9.48
C THR A 184 6.74 -2.50 8.74
N ALA A 185 8.01 -2.76 8.44
CA ALA A 185 8.88 -1.88 7.66
C ALA A 185 8.31 -1.59 6.26
N GLN A 186 7.73 -2.60 5.59
CA GLN A 186 7.02 -2.41 4.31
C GLN A 186 5.79 -1.50 4.44
N ARG A 187 5.04 -1.61 5.54
CA ARG A 187 3.88 -0.75 5.82
C ARG A 187 4.31 0.69 6.12
N ILE A 188 5.36 0.87 6.92
CA ILE A 188 5.97 2.18 7.20
C ILE A 188 6.41 2.83 5.90
N ALA A 189 7.21 2.12 5.07
CA ALA A 189 7.69 2.63 3.79
C ALA A 189 6.54 2.99 2.84
N LYS A 190 5.41 2.28 2.89
CA LYS A 190 4.23 2.60 2.09
C LYS A 190 3.52 3.87 2.58
N ALA A 191 3.34 4.02 3.89
CA ALA A 191 2.76 5.21 4.49
C ALA A 191 3.63 6.45 4.26
N ALA A 192 4.93 6.32 4.47
CA ALA A 192 5.88 7.41 4.25
C ALA A 192 5.89 7.87 2.79
N ARG A 193 5.84 6.96 1.81
CA ARG A 193 5.72 7.33 0.38
C ARG A 193 4.45 8.13 0.09
N HIS A 194 3.33 7.69 0.64
CA HIS A 194 2.05 8.37 0.45
C HIS A 194 2.06 9.76 1.10
N ALA A 195 2.58 9.85 2.33
CA ALA A 195 2.73 11.11 3.06
C ALA A 195 3.69 12.07 2.35
N ALA A 196 4.84 11.59 1.87
CA ALA A 196 5.82 12.41 1.14
C ALA A 196 5.20 13.06 -0.11
N HIS A 197 4.39 12.31 -0.85
CA HIS A 197 3.68 12.85 -2.00
C HIS A 197 2.60 13.87 -1.59
N GLY A 198 1.87 13.59 -0.51
CA GLY A 198 0.89 14.53 0.05
C GLY A 198 1.51 15.84 0.52
N ILE A 199 2.64 15.77 1.23
CA ILE A 199 3.39 16.93 1.71
C ILE A 199 3.91 17.75 0.53
N ALA A 200 4.58 17.11 -0.44
CA ALA A 200 5.09 17.78 -1.63
C ALA A 200 3.95 18.48 -2.40
N SER A 201 2.83 17.77 -2.64
CA SER A 201 1.66 18.34 -3.30
C SER A 201 1.01 19.49 -2.50
N TYR A 202 1.06 19.43 -1.16
CA TYR A 202 0.59 20.52 -0.32
C TYR A 202 1.48 21.76 -0.47
N VAL A 203 2.81 21.59 -0.40
CA VAL A 203 3.78 22.67 -0.58
C VAL A 203 3.62 23.34 -1.95
N GLU A 204 3.51 22.55 -3.02
CA GLU A 204 3.32 23.06 -4.38
C GLU A 204 2.05 23.90 -4.55
N ARG A 205 0.97 23.56 -3.83
CA ARG A 205 -0.28 24.31 -3.85
C ARG A 205 -0.26 25.59 -3.01
N HIS A 206 0.79 25.80 -2.22
CA HIS A 206 0.94 26.97 -1.34
C HIS A 206 2.23 27.73 -1.66
N PRO A 207 2.26 28.57 -2.72
CA PRO A 207 3.48 29.22 -3.21
C PRO A 207 4.23 30.05 -2.17
N LYS A 208 3.52 30.73 -1.26
CA LYS A 208 4.14 31.51 -0.17
C LYS A 208 4.93 30.62 0.80
N LEU A 209 4.33 29.49 1.17
CA LEU A 209 4.94 28.51 2.07
C LEU A 209 6.10 27.78 1.38
N LYS A 210 5.98 27.52 0.07
CA LYS A 210 7.08 26.97 -0.72
C LYS A 210 8.28 27.91 -0.75
N ALA A 211 8.07 29.19 -1.05
CA ALA A 211 9.15 30.18 -1.09
C ALA A 211 9.84 30.35 0.28
N GLU A 212 9.08 30.33 1.38
CA GLU A 212 9.62 30.34 2.74
C GLU A 212 10.50 29.13 3.02
N LEU A 213 10.05 27.92 2.66
CA LEU A 213 10.82 26.69 2.85
C LEU A 213 12.08 26.66 1.97
N GLU A 214 11.99 27.09 0.72
CA GLU A 214 13.15 27.18 -0.19
C GLU A 214 14.18 28.18 0.33
N ALA A 215 13.76 29.34 0.82
CA ALA A 215 14.67 30.32 1.43
C ALA A 215 15.38 29.76 2.69
N ASN A 216 14.67 28.97 3.51
CA ASN A 216 15.26 28.31 4.68
C ASN A 216 16.28 27.23 4.27
N ILE A 217 15.99 26.45 3.22
CA ILE A 217 16.92 25.44 2.68
C ILE A 217 18.18 26.12 2.13
N GLU A 218 18.03 27.21 1.37
CA GLU A 218 19.15 27.98 0.85
C GLU A 218 20.00 28.58 1.97
N ALA A 219 19.36 29.09 3.03
CA ALA A 219 20.06 29.62 4.19
C ALA A 219 20.86 28.53 4.93
N GLU A 220 20.29 27.33 5.12
CA GLU A 220 21.01 26.20 5.74
C GLU A 220 22.18 25.72 4.87
N ALA A 221 22.02 25.68 3.53
CA ALA A 221 23.08 25.27 2.61
C ALA A 221 24.30 26.21 2.57
N LEU A 222 24.18 27.42 3.13
CA LEU A 222 25.27 28.40 3.22
C LEU A 222 26.12 28.26 4.49
N PHE A 223 25.71 27.42 5.44
CA PHE A 223 26.44 27.14 6.69
C PHE A 223 26.95 25.70 6.73
#